data_AF-A0A8J6C2P3-F1
#
_entry.id   AF-A0A8J6C2P3-F1
#
_cell.length_a   1.000
_cell.length_b   1.000
_cell.length_c   1.000
_cell.angle_alpha   90.00
_cell.angle_beta   90.00
_cell.angle_gamma   90.00
#
_symmetry.space_group_name_H-M   'P 1'
#
loop_
_entity.id
_entity.type
_entity.pdbx_description
1 polymer ?
#
loop_
_entity_poly.entity_id
_entity_poly.type
_entity_poly.pdbx_seq_one_letter_code
_entity_poly.pdbx_strand_id
1 'polypeptide(L)' 'GSLKEKTVENLPKYVVKDPKLPLLLSRMNEVGKVFLVTNSDYKYTHKIMTYLFDFQHGPKVCYHCVSPTLFSLPMRP' A
#
# COMPACT_ATOMS: atom_id res chain seq x y z
N GLY A 1 18.11 -21.88 8.63
CA GLY A 1 18.66 -20.80 9.48
C GLY A 1 17.54 -19.90 10.00
N SER A 2 17.78 -19.13 11.06
CA SER A 2 16.73 -18.37 11.79
C SER A 2 16.60 -16.89 11.41
N LEU A 3 17.23 -16.45 10.31
CA LEU A 3 17.23 -15.03 9.92
C LEU A 3 15.81 -14.50 9.64
N LYS A 4 15.02 -15.20 8.82
CA LYS A 4 13.63 -14.82 8.50
C LYS A 4 12.76 -14.72 9.74
N GLU A 5 12.98 -15.59 10.72
CA GLU A 5 12.24 -15.64 11.98
C GLU A 5 12.55 -14.41 12.84
N LYS A 6 13.85 -14.15 13.09
CA LYS A 6 14.31 -12.98 13.85
C LYS A 6 13.92 -11.65 13.21
N THR A 7 13.87 -11.57 11.88
CA THR A 7 13.39 -10.37 11.18
C THR A 7 11.91 -10.12 11.47
N VAL A 8 11.09 -11.16 11.43
CA VAL A 8 9.65 -11.07 11.66
C VAL A 8 9.30 -10.74 13.12
N GLU A 9 10.13 -11.15 14.07
CA GLU A 9 9.98 -10.80 15.49
C GLU A 9 10.11 -9.28 15.76
N ASN A 10 10.84 -8.55 14.92
CA ASN A 10 11.00 -7.10 15.05
C ASN A 10 11.01 -6.39 13.69
N LEU A 11 9.86 -6.40 13.03
CA LEU A 11 9.69 -5.76 11.73
C LEU A 11 10.01 -4.25 11.73
N PRO A 12 9.62 -3.44 12.73
CA PRO A 12 9.94 -2.01 12.75
C PRO A 12 11.44 -1.69 12.73
N LYS A 13 12.28 -2.59 13.25
CA LYS A 13 13.74 -2.42 13.24
C LYS A 13 14.36 -2.76 11.88
N TYR A 14 13.78 -3.71 11.15
CA TYR A 14 14.44 -4.32 9.99
C TYR A 14 13.73 -4.06 8.65
N VAL A 15 12.50 -3.55 8.67
CA VAL A 15 11.68 -3.32 7.47
C VAL A 15 11.19 -1.88 7.49
N VAL A 16 11.59 -1.11 6.48
CA VAL A 16 11.10 0.25 6.28
C VAL A 16 9.64 0.21 5.85
N LYS A 17 8.79 0.95 6.55
CA LYS A 17 7.36 1.05 6.27
C LYS A 17 7.02 2.43 5.71
N ASP A 18 6.64 2.48 4.44
CA ASP A 18 6.23 3.72 3.78
C ASP A 18 4.70 3.83 3.71
N PRO A 19 4.09 4.86 4.33
CA PRO A 19 2.63 5.09 4.25
C PRO A 19 2.11 5.39 2.85
N LYS A 20 2.97 5.72 1.89
CA LYS A 20 2.58 6.00 0.50
C LYS A 20 2.45 4.73 -0.35
N LEU A 21 2.99 3.60 0.10
CA LEU A 21 2.98 2.34 -0.65
C LEU A 21 1.54 1.88 -1.02
N PRO A 22 0.55 1.86 -0.09
CA PRO A 22 -0.82 1.48 -0.44
C PRO A 22 -1.46 2.46 -1.44
N LEU A 23 -1.16 3.76 -1.32
CA LEU A 23 -1.70 4.77 -2.23
C LEU A 23 -1.15 4.59 -3.66
N LEU A 24 0.15 4.32 -3.79
CA LEU A 24 0.77 4.07 -5.08
C LEU A 24 0.16 2.83 -5.76
N LEU A 25 0.03 1.74 -5.00
CA LEU A 25 -0.52 0.50 -5.53
C LEU A 25 -2.01 0.62 -5.88
N SER A 26 -2.78 1.41 -5.13
CA SER A 26 -4.17 1.74 -5.48
C SER A 26 -4.26 2.41 -6.85
N ARG A 27 -3.46 3.47 -7.08
CA ARG A 27 -3.44 4.20 -8.35
C ARG A 27 -3.00 3.33 -9.53
N MET A 28 -2.04 2.44 -9.32
CA MET A 28 -1.62 1.48 -10.35
C MET A 28 -2.74 0.47 -10.65
N ASN A 29 -3.51 0.06 -9.63
CA ASN A 29 -4.60 -0.88 -9.77
C ASN A 29 -5.87 -0.28 -10.41
N GLU A 30 -6.03 1.05 -10.35
CA GLU A 30 -7.12 1.77 -11.03
C GLU A 30 -6.96 1.75 -12.56
N VAL A 31 -5.72 1.73 -13.06
CA VAL A 31 -5.41 1.80 -14.50
C VAL A 31 -5.02 0.44 -15.11
N GLY A 32 -4.80 -0.57 -14.29
CA GLY A 32 -4.36 -1.90 -14.75
C GLY A 32 -4.29 -2.92 -13.62
N LYS A 33 -3.89 -4.16 -13.94
CA LYS A 33 -3.73 -5.22 -12.94
C LYS A 33 -2.34 -5.18 -12.34
N VAL A 34 -2.24 -5.20 -11.02
CA VAL A 34 -0.98 -5.30 -10.27
C VAL A 34 -0.75 -6.74 -9.83
N PHE A 35 0.47 -7.26 -10.02
CA PHE A 35 0.88 -8.58 -9.55
C PHE A 35 2.20 -8.51 -8.80
N LEU A 36 2.38 -9.39 -7.82
CA LEU A 36 3.61 -9.52 -7.04
C LEU A 36 4.25 -10.88 -7.34
N VAL A 37 5.51 -10.86 -7.79
CA VAL A 37 6.33 -12.06 -7.97
C VAL A 37 7.60 -11.86 -7.15
N THR A 38 7.81 -12.74 -6.16
CA THR A 38 8.96 -12.71 -5.26
C THR A 38 9.48 -14.12 -5.04
N ASN A 39 10.77 -14.25 -4.77
CA ASN A 39 11.44 -15.52 -4.51
C ASN A 39 11.23 -16.01 -3.07
N SER A 40 10.51 -15.27 -2.23
CA SER A 40 10.23 -15.63 -0.84
C SER A 40 8.98 -16.51 -0.68
N ASP A 41 9.03 -17.43 0.29
CA ASP A 41 7.91 -18.32 0.61
C ASP A 41 6.67 -17.53 1.04
N TYR A 42 5.49 -18.07 0.74
CA TYR A 42 4.20 -17.44 1.03
C TYR A 42 4.07 -16.96 2.48
N LYS A 43 4.44 -17.80 3.46
CA LYS A 43 4.34 -17.45 4.89
C LYS A 43 5.15 -16.21 5.25
N TYR A 44 6.35 -16.08 4.69
CA TYR A 44 7.20 -14.93 4.93
C TYR A 44 6.64 -13.69 4.21
N THR A 45 6.30 -13.84 2.94
CA THR A 45 5.68 -12.79 2.13
C THR A 45 4.40 -12.25 2.77
N HIS A 46 3.54 -13.13 3.28
CA HIS A 46 2.30 -12.75 3.97
C HIS A 46 2.59 -11.87 5.18
N LYS A 47 3.50 -12.27 6.07
CA LYS A 47 3.85 -11.47 7.27
C LYS A 47 4.44 -10.10 6.91
N ILE A 48 5.33 -10.05 5.91
CA ILE A 48 5.92 -8.79 5.46
C ILE A 48 4.86 -7.89 4.83
N MET A 49 4.04 -8.41 3.92
CA MET A 49 2.99 -7.63 3.26
C MET A 49 1.93 -7.16 4.24
N THR A 50 1.50 -8.00 5.20
CA THR A 50 0.60 -7.56 6.27
C THR A 50 1.19 -6.37 7.03
N TYR A 51 2.46 -6.45 7.44
CA TYR A 51 3.12 -5.34 8.13
C TYR A 51 3.22 -4.07 7.27
N LEU A 52 3.54 -4.19 5.97
CA LEU A 52 3.66 -3.06 5.07
C LEU A 52 2.33 -2.31 4.85
N PHE A 53 1.17 -2.97 5.04
CA PHE A 53 -0.16 -2.38 4.85
C PHE A 53 -0.92 -2.10 6.16
N ASP A 54 -0.37 -2.48 7.31
CA ASP A 54 -1.00 -2.30 8.63
C ASP A 54 -0.93 -0.84 9.12
N PHE A 55 -1.76 0.05 8.57
CA PHE A 55 -1.87 1.43 9.04
C PHE A 55 -3.21 1.63 9.75
N GLN A 56 -3.21 2.22 10.96
CA GLN A 56 -4.43 2.54 11.72
C GLN A 56 -5.40 3.47 10.97
N HIS A 57 -4.91 4.14 9.92
CA HIS A 57 -5.70 4.93 9.00
C HIS A 57 -5.30 4.46 7.60
N GLY A 58 -6.23 3.91 6.83
CA GLY A 58 -6.04 3.68 5.39
C GLY A 58 -5.62 4.99 4.70
N PRO A 59 -5.17 4.95 3.43
CA PRO A 59 -4.68 6.14 2.74
C PRO A 59 -5.69 7.27 2.93
N LYS A 60 -5.28 8.33 3.66
CA LYS A 60 -6.09 9.53 3.79
C LYS A 60 -6.27 10.05 2.38
N VAL A 61 -7.49 9.95 1.86
CA VAL A 61 -7.86 10.59 0.61
C VAL A 61 -7.56 12.07 0.81
N CYS A 62 -6.46 12.54 0.23
CA CYS A 62 -6.11 13.94 0.33
C CYS A 62 -7.09 14.68 -0.57
N TYR A 63 -8.19 15.15 0.01
CA TYR A 63 -9.13 16.06 -0.67
C TYR A 63 -8.47 17.39 -1.08
N HIS A 64 -7.23 17.64 -0.65
CA HIS A 64 -6.51 18.89 -0.91
C HIS A 64 -6.00 19.04 -2.35
N CYS A 65 -6.16 18.02 -3.21
CA CYS A 65 -5.89 18.10 -4.64
C CYS A 65 -7.09 17.68 -5.52
N VAL A 66 -8.32 17.70 -5.00
CA VAL A 66 -9.49 17.87 -5.88
C VAL A 66 -9.81 19.36 -5.88
N SER A 67 -9.41 20.06 -6.95
CA SER A 67 -9.91 21.41 -7.14
C SER A 67 -11.45 21.35 -7.14
N PRO A 68 -12.16 22.26 -6.45
CA PRO A 68 -13.63 22.28 -6.42
C PRO A 68 -14.27 22.43 -7.81
N THR A 69 -13.48 22.71 -8.84
CA THR A 69 -13.92 22.96 -10.22
C THR A 69 -14.47 21.74 -10.94
N LEU A 70 -14.18 20.49 -10.51
CA LEU A 70 -14.68 19.31 -11.20
C LEU A 70 -16.13 18.92 -10.83
N PHE A 71 -16.68 19.47 -9.73
CA PHE A 71 -18.08 19.22 -9.35
C PHE A 71 -19.07 20.22 -9.98
N SER A 72 -18.59 21.16 -10.80
CA SER A 72 -19.41 22.23 -11.39
C SER A 72 -19.62 22.11 -12.90
N LEU A 73 -19.16 21.02 -13.55
CA LEU A 73 -19.55 20.79 -14.94
C LEU A 73 -20.99 20.24 -14.95
N PRO A 74 -21.97 20.98 -15.48
CA PRO A 74 -23.31 20.44 -15.64
C PRO A 74 -23.19 19.20 -16.54
N MET A 75 -23.79 18.09 -16.11
CA MET A 75 -24.14 17.01 -17.01
C MET A 75 -24.89 17.65 -18.17
N ARG A 76 -24.24 17.72 -19.33
CA ARG A 76 -24.90 18.12 -20.57
C ARG A 76 -25.96 17.07 -20.88
N PRO A 77 -27.14 17.48 -21.37
CA PRO A 77 -28.24 16.58 -21.68
C PRO A 77 -27.85 15.56 -22.75
#